data_AF-A0A9X0A9J1-F1
#
_entry.id   AF-A0A9X0A9J1-F1
#
_cell.length_a   1.000
_cell.length_b   1.000
_cell.length_c   1.000
_cell.angle_alpha   90.00
_cell.angle_beta   90.00
_cell.angle_gamma   90.00
#
_symmetry.space_group_name_H-M   'P 1'
#
loop_
_entity.id
_entity.type
_entity.pdbx_description
1 polymer ?
#
loop_
_entity_poly.entity_id
_entity_poly.type
_entity_poly.pdbx_seq_one_letter_code
_entity_poly.pdbx_strand_id
1 'polypeptide(L)'
;MTSRVPECKEYSLEQFETLEGLGNKDAKELLLKAETVIQLLGSHTLALIQAGAYTAKGYCQLHQYPGVYQRQRKRLMQFWPKQVQSRYHDVYTTFEASAEVLKQSESEAAKDALDLLTILSMLDSAVLPLQIFEEVWNNSRGFISISSEELSKIDSLSQNHVLRLPSFLVTESNE
;
A
#
# COMPACT_ATOMS: atom_id res chain seq x y z
N MET A 1 -0.80 -20.11 15.43
CA MET A 1 -1.70 -19.33 16.31
C MET A 1 -0.84 -18.70 17.40
N THR A 2 -0.91 -17.39 17.62
CA THR A 2 -0.17 -16.73 18.72
C THR A 2 -1.12 -16.45 19.88
N SER A 3 -0.81 -16.96 21.07
CA SER A 3 -1.62 -16.75 22.27
C SER A 3 -0.75 -16.22 23.40
N ARG A 4 -1.34 -15.36 24.24
CA ARG A 4 -0.72 -14.89 25.49
C ARG A 4 -1.03 -15.82 26.68
N VAL A 5 -1.89 -16.82 26.46
CA VAL A 5 -2.35 -17.78 27.46
C VAL A 5 -1.42 -19.01 27.40
N PRO A 6 -0.61 -19.30 28.43
CA PRO A 6 0.36 -20.40 28.43
C PRO A 6 -0.26 -21.77 28.13
N GLU A 7 -1.49 -21.98 28.57
CA GLU A 7 -2.27 -23.21 28.42
C GLU A 7 -2.61 -23.48 26.95
N CYS A 8 -2.65 -22.45 26.10
CA CYS A 8 -2.89 -22.63 24.67
C CYS A 8 -1.76 -23.36 23.93
N LYS A 9 -0.63 -23.65 24.60
CA LYS A 9 0.45 -24.47 24.02
C LYS A 9 -0.04 -25.84 23.55
N GLU A 10 -1.04 -26.41 24.23
CA GLU A 10 -1.55 -27.76 23.97
C GLU A 10 -2.27 -27.87 22.62
N TYR A 11 -2.71 -26.74 22.06
CA TYR A 11 -3.36 -26.68 20.75
C TYR A 11 -2.38 -26.43 19.59
N SER A 12 -1.08 -26.31 19.85
CA SER A 12 -0.07 -26.08 18.81
C SER A 12 0.44 -27.42 18.26
N LEU A 13 0.03 -27.78 17.05
CA LEU A 13 0.28 -29.09 16.45
C LEU A 13 1.73 -29.31 15.99
N GLU A 14 2.50 -28.24 15.73
CA GLU A 14 3.78 -28.36 15.01
C GLU A 14 4.97 -27.73 15.73
N GLN A 15 4.78 -26.67 16.53
CA GLN A 15 5.85 -26.02 17.31
C GLN A 15 5.27 -25.07 18.37
N PHE A 16 5.90 -25.03 19.55
CA PHE A 16 5.66 -24.03 20.59
C PHE A 16 6.97 -23.31 20.88
N GLU A 17 6.95 -21.98 20.76
CA GLU A 17 8.09 -21.13 21.06
C GLU A 17 7.68 -20.11 22.12
N THR A 18 8.48 -20.02 23.18
CA THR A 18 8.24 -19.03 24.24
C THR A 18 8.84 -17.70 23.80
N LEU A 19 7.98 -16.71 23.56
CA LEU A 19 8.41 -15.35 23.25
C LEU A 19 8.83 -14.65 24.56
N GLU A 20 10.13 -14.60 24.82
CA GLU A 20 10.68 -13.85 25.95
C GLU A 20 10.83 -12.35 25.64
N GLY A 21 10.95 -11.55 26.69
CA GLY A 21 11.27 -10.14 26.57
C GLY A 21 12.65 -9.92 25.97
N LEU A 22 12.81 -8.85 25.20
CA LEU A 22 14.09 -8.48 24.63
C LEU A 22 15.08 -8.08 25.73
N GLY A 23 16.33 -8.53 25.66
CA GLY A 23 17.36 -8.18 26.64
C GLY A 23 17.60 -6.66 26.69
N ASN A 24 18.00 -6.12 27.84
CA ASN A 24 18.17 -4.67 28.05
C ASN A 24 19.05 -3.98 26.99
N LYS A 25 20.11 -4.65 26.52
CA LYS A 25 21.01 -4.13 25.49
C LYS A 25 20.28 -3.99 24.14
N ASP A 26 19.63 -5.06 23.72
CA ASP A 26 18.90 -5.14 22.44
C ASP A 26 17.68 -4.21 22.45
N ALA A 27 16.98 -4.09 23.58
CA ALA A 27 15.88 -3.15 23.77
C ALA A 27 16.36 -1.70 23.62
N LYS A 28 17.49 -1.35 24.24
CA LYS A 28 18.09 -0.01 24.10
C LYS A 28 18.53 0.26 22.66
N GLU A 29 19.13 -0.72 22.01
CA GLU A 29 19.54 -0.59 20.60
C GLU A 29 18.34 -0.39 19.68
N LEU A 30 17.26 -1.15 19.88
CA LEU A 30 16.02 -1.02 19.12
C LEU A 30 15.39 0.37 19.30
N LEU A 31 15.36 0.88 20.54
CA LEU A 31 14.86 2.22 20.85
C LEU A 31 15.68 3.31 20.15
N LEU A 32 17.01 3.22 20.16
CA LEU A 32 17.88 4.19 19.48
C LEU A 32 17.67 4.18 17.95
N LYS A 33 17.48 2.99 17.37
CA LYS A 33 17.15 2.84 15.93
C LYS A 33 15.80 3.48 15.62
N ALA A 34 14.79 3.26 16.45
CA ALA A 34 13.47 3.85 16.28
C ALA A 34 13.51 5.39 16.42
N GLU A 35 14.22 5.90 17.43
CA GLU A 35 14.40 7.34 17.65
C GLU A 35 15.05 8.02 16.44
N THR A 36 16.05 7.37 15.83
CA THR A 36 16.70 7.87 14.61
C THR A 36 15.69 8.04 13.46
N VAL A 37 14.80 7.07 13.26
CA VAL A 37 13.75 7.15 12.22
C VAL A 37 12.72 8.21 12.55
N ILE A 38 12.34 8.35 13.83
CA ILE A 38 11.38 9.38 14.27
C ILE A 38 11.92 10.79 14.01
N GLN A 39 13.19 11.02 14.36
CA GLN A 39 13.86 12.30 14.12
C GLN A 39 14.00 12.57 12.61
N LEU A 40 14.35 11.55 11.82
CA LEU A 40 14.46 11.66 10.36
C LEU A 40 13.15 12.11 9.70
N LEU A 41 12.02 11.60 10.18
CA LEU A 41 10.69 11.88 9.65
C LEU A 41 10.00 13.08 10.32
N GLY A 42 10.72 13.85 11.14
CA GLY A 42 10.20 15.06 11.79
C GLY A 42 8.97 14.81 12.67
N SER A 43 8.83 13.60 13.21
CA SER A 43 7.63 13.16 13.95
C SER A 43 6.31 13.29 13.16
N HIS A 44 6.36 13.29 11.82
CA HIS A 44 5.16 13.39 11.00
C HIS A 44 4.35 12.08 11.04
N THR A 45 3.15 12.10 11.64
CA THR A 45 2.34 10.91 11.92
C THR A 45 2.14 10.02 10.68
N LEU A 46 1.75 10.58 9.54
CA LEU A 46 1.52 9.79 8.33
C LEU A 46 2.81 9.17 7.77
N ALA A 47 3.94 9.89 7.82
CA ALA A 47 5.22 9.37 7.36
C ALA A 47 5.71 8.23 8.27
N LEU A 48 5.48 8.34 9.58
CA LEU A 48 5.77 7.29 10.55
C LEU A 48 4.92 6.03 10.31
N ILE A 49 3.62 6.19 10.02
CA ILE A 49 2.74 5.07 9.68
C ILE A 49 3.24 4.37 8.41
N GLN A 50 3.60 5.15 7.37
CA GLN A 50 4.10 4.61 6.11
C GLN A 50 5.46 3.89 6.31
N ALA A 51 6.39 4.47 7.06
CA ALA A 51 7.69 3.84 7.38
C ALA A 51 7.55 2.57 8.22
N GLY A 52 6.65 2.61 9.21
CA GLY A 52 6.32 1.47 10.05
C GLY A 52 5.72 0.33 9.23
N ALA A 53 4.76 0.64 8.35
CA ALA A 53 4.17 -0.35 7.45
C ALA A 53 5.21 -0.95 6.49
N TYR A 54 6.08 -0.11 5.91
CA TYR A 54 7.17 -0.55 5.04
C TYR A 54 8.10 -1.55 5.74
N THR A 55 8.48 -1.25 6.98
CA THR A 55 9.35 -2.12 7.80
C THR A 55 8.62 -3.39 8.24
N ALA A 56 7.36 -3.29 8.67
CA ALA A 56 6.56 -4.43 9.12
C ALA A 56 6.24 -5.42 8.00
N LYS A 57 6.16 -4.95 6.74
CA LYS A 57 6.05 -5.81 5.56
C LYS A 57 7.36 -6.50 5.17
N GLY A 58 8.46 -6.24 5.89
CA GLY A 58 9.74 -6.90 5.70
C GLY A 58 10.58 -6.33 4.55
N TYR A 59 10.21 -5.17 3.99
CA TYR A 59 10.94 -4.57 2.86
C TYR A 59 12.33 -4.04 3.24
N CYS A 60 12.54 -3.72 4.51
CA CYS A 60 13.86 -3.54 5.09
C CYS A 60 13.80 -3.71 6.61
N GLN A 61 14.96 -3.84 7.25
CA GLN A 61 15.05 -3.72 8.71
C GLN A 61 14.99 -2.25 9.14
N LEU A 62 14.54 -1.98 10.37
CA LEU A 62 14.35 -0.61 10.87
C LEU A 62 15.61 0.25 10.75
N HIS A 63 16.79 -0.32 11.02
CA HIS A 63 18.07 0.40 10.95
C HIS A 63 18.49 0.75 9.51
N GLN A 64 17.93 0.08 8.50
CA GLN A 64 18.22 0.31 7.09
C GLN A 64 17.30 1.36 6.49
N TYR A 65 16.14 1.61 7.12
CA TYR A 65 15.13 2.54 6.63
C TYR A 65 15.68 3.95 6.34
N PRO A 66 16.56 4.55 7.17
CA PRO A 66 17.16 5.85 6.83
C PRO A 66 17.87 5.88 5.47
N GLY A 67 18.52 4.78 5.08
CA GLY A 67 19.15 4.66 3.76
C GLY A 67 18.14 4.61 2.62
N VAL A 68 17.02 3.90 2.81
CA VAL A 68 15.90 3.86 1.86
C VAL A 68 15.30 5.26 1.69
N TYR A 69 14.99 5.93 2.79
CA TYR A 69 14.44 7.28 2.80
C TYR A 69 15.37 8.26 2.06
N GLN A 70 16.68 8.26 2.35
CA GLN A 70 17.62 9.18 1.71
C GLN A 70 17.72 8.96 0.20
N ARG A 71 17.67 7.70 -0.26
CA ARG A 71 17.64 7.37 -1.69
C ARG A 71 16.41 7.96 -2.37
N GLN A 72 15.24 7.75 -1.79
CA GLN A 72 13.98 8.26 -2.38
C GLN A 72 13.90 9.78 -2.30
N ARG A 73 14.39 10.40 -1.23
CA ARG A 73 14.44 11.86 -1.12
C ARG A 73 15.30 12.48 -2.21
N LYS A 74 16.46 11.89 -2.52
CA LYS A 74 17.32 12.32 -3.63
C LYS A 74 16.62 12.18 -4.98
N ARG A 75 15.87 11.09 -5.19
CA ARG A 75 15.09 10.89 -6.41
C ARG A 75 13.97 11.93 -6.53
N LEU A 76 13.22 12.19 -5.46
CA LEU A 76 12.20 13.24 -5.41
C LEU A 76 12.79 14.62 -5.72
N MET A 77 13.99 14.93 -5.24
CA MET A 77 14.66 16.21 -5.55
C MET A 77 14.95 16.38 -7.04
N GLN A 78 15.20 15.29 -7.77
CA GLN A 78 15.51 15.35 -9.20
C GLN A 78 14.26 15.58 -10.05
N PHE A 79 13.15 14.91 -9.71
CA PHE A 79 11.95 14.90 -10.56
C PHE A 79 10.85 15.86 -10.07
N TRP A 80 10.82 16.17 -8.78
CA TRP A 80 9.70 16.82 -8.12
C TRP A 80 10.15 17.84 -7.05
N PRO A 81 10.85 18.92 -7.47
CA PRO A 81 11.42 19.90 -6.55
C PRO A 81 10.38 20.61 -5.68
N LYS A 82 9.15 20.82 -6.19
CA LYS A 82 8.06 21.43 -5.43
C LYS A 82 7.62 20.56 -4.24
N GLN A 83 7.54 19.25 -4.44
CA GLN A 83 7.13 18.27 -3.42
C GLN A 83 8.18 18.17 -2.32
N VAL A 84 9.46 18.33 -2.64
CA VAL A 84 10.54 18.34 -1.63
C VAL A 84 10.56 19.61 -0.78
N GLN A 85 10.12 20.74 -1.34
CA GLN A 85 10.00 21.99 -0.59
C GLN A 85 8.70 22.09 0.22
N SER A 86 7.76 21.18 -0.03
CA SER A 86 6.48 21.13 0.69
C SER A 86 6.69 20.73 2.15
N ARG A 87 5.78 21.19 3.01
CA ARG A 87 5.64 20.69 4.40
C ARG A 87 5.49 19.17 4.45
N TYR A 88 4.95 18.56 3.40
CA TYR A 88 4.68 17.12 3.31
C TYR A 88 5.82 16.33 2.66
N HIS A 89 7.03 16.89 2.54
CA HIS A 89 8.15 16.22 1.87
C HIS A 89 8.45 14.82 2.43
N ASP A 90 8.30 14.62 3.73
CA ASP A 90 8.52 13.33 4.37
C ASP A 90 7.48 12.32 3.93
N VAL A 91 6.20 12.73 3.88
CA VAL A 91 5.10 11.88 3.39
C VAL A 91 5.33 11.46 1.95
N TYR A 92 5.72 12.39 1.07
CA TYR A 92 6.03 12.04 -0.32
C TYR A 92 7.20 11.06 -0.39
N THR A 93 8.24 11.28 0.42
CA THR A 93 9.42 10.41 0.44
C THR A 93 9.09 9.00 0.93
N THR A 94 8.32 8.88 2.00
CA THR A 94 7.91 7.58 2.55
C THR A 94 6.91 6.86 1.65
N PHE A 95 6.05 7.61 0.94
CA PHE A 95 5.15 7.07 -0.08
C PHE A 95 5.93 6.52 -1.29
N GLU A 96 6.89 7.27 -1.84
CA GLU A 96 7.71 6.83 -2.97
C GLU A 96 8.54 5.57 -2.65
N ALA A 97 8.98 5.41 -1.40
CA ALA A 97 9.62 4.17 -0.97
C ALA A 97 8.69 2.96 -1.18
N SER A 98 7.44 3.06 -0.72
CA SER A 98 6.44 1.99 -0.88
C SER A 98 6.04 1.79 -2.35
N ALA A 99 5.86 2.87 -3.11
CA ALA A 99 5.52 2.80 -4.52
C ALA A 99 6.64 2.12 -5.35
N GLU A 100 7.90 2.34 -5.01
CA GLU A 100 9.03 1.67 -5.65
C GLU A 100 9.00 0.15 -5.41
N VAL A 101 8.63 -0.29 -4.20
CA VAL A 101 8.48 -1.73 -3.92
C VAL A 101 7.37 -2.35 -4.77
N LEU A 102 6.25 -1.65 -4.95
CA LEU A 102 5.18 -2.11 -5.84
C LEU A 102 5.67 -2.21 -7.30
N LYS A 103 6.43 -1.22 -7.78
CA LYS A 103 6.99 -1.21 -9.15
C LYS A 103 7.98 -2.35 -9.40
N GLN A 104 8.72 -2.76 -8.37
CA GLN A 104 9.69 -3.85 -8.44
C GLN A 104 9.05 -5.24 -8.23
N SER A 105 7.78 -5.29 -7.80
CA SER A 105 7.07 -6.54 -7.59
C SER A 105 6.52 -7.08 -8.93
N GLU A 106 6.68 -8.38 -9.15
CA GLU A 106 6.09 -9.06 -10.31
C GLU A 106 4.63 -9.47 -10.08
N SER A 107 4.11 -9.30 -8.85
CA SER A 107 2.77 -9.73 -8.48
C SER A 107 1.68 -8.90 -9.18
N GLU A 108 0.61 -9.57 -9.59
CA GLU A 108 -0.56 -8.93 -10.19
C GLU A 108 -1.18 -7.90 -9.25
N ALA A 109 -1.35 -8.24 -7.97
CA ALA A 109 -1.84 -7.31 -6.96
C ALA A 109 -1.01 -6.02 -6.84
N ALA A 110 0.31 -6.07 -7.07
CA ALA A 110 1.13 -4.87 -7.06
C ALA A 110 0.94 -4.00 -8.31
N LYS A 111 0.71 -4.63 -9.48
CA LYS A 111 0.36 -3.92 -10.72
C LYS A 111 -1.00 -3.24 -10.57
N ASP A 112 -2.00 -3.97 -10.06
CA ASP A 112 -3.34 -3.45 -9.82
C ASP A 112 -3.32 -2.28 -8.83
N ALA A 113 -2.51 -2.39 -7.77
CA ALA A 113 -2.33 -1.31 -6.81
C ALA A 113 -1.74 -0.04 -7.47
N LEU A 114 -0.78 -0.17 -8.39
CA LEU A 114 -0.20 0.96 -9.12
C LEU A 114 -1.21 1.60 -10.08
N ASP A 115 -2.00 0.79 -10.76
CA ASP A 115 -3.07 1.27 -11.64
C ASP A 115 -4.16 2.01 -10.84
N LEU A 116 -4.56 1.47 -9.68
CA LEU A 116 -5.47 2.14 -8.76
C LEU A 116 -4.90 3.47 -8.26
N LEU A 117 -3.63 3.54 -7.89
CA LEU A 117 -2.98 4.80 -7.50
C LEU A 117 -3.02 5.84 -8.63
N THR A 118 -2.88 5.40 -9.88
CA THR A 118 -2.98 6.27 -11.05
C THR A 118 -4.39 6.83 -11.20
N ILE A 119 -5.42 5.98 -11.06
CA ILE A 119 -6.82 6.42 -11.09
C ILE A 119 -7.09 7.40 -9.95
N LEU A 120 -6.69 7.06 -8.73
CA LEU A 120 -6.89 7.90 -7.54
C LEU A 120 -6.19 9.27 -7.67
N SER A 121 -5.07 9.34 -8.39
CA SER A 121 -4.35 10.61 -8.62
C SER A 121 -5.11 11.61 -9.50
N MET A 122 -6.09 11.14 -10.29
CA MET A 122 -6.93 11.99 -11.13
C MET A 122 -8.15 12.54 -10.38
N LEU A 123 -8.42 12.02 -9.18
CA LEU A 123 -9.54 12.43 -8.35
C LEU A 123 -9.11 13.61 -7.48
N ASP A 124 -10.01 14.57 -7.30
CA ASP A 124 -9.79 15.62 -6.30
C ASP A 124 -9.76 14.99 -4.90
N SER A 125 -9.16 15.68 -3.94
CA SER A 125 -9.05 15.32 -2.51
C SER A 125 -10.40 15.14 -1.78
N ALA A 126 -11.52 15.18 -2.51
CA ALA A 126 -12.84 14.88 -2.01
C ALA A 126 -12.94 13.41 -1.58
N VAL A 127 -13.72 13.17 -0.53
CA VAL A 127 -14.03 11.82 -0.06
C VAL A 127 -14.77 11.10 -1.18
N LEU A 128 -14.13 10.09 -1.79
CA LEU A 128 -14.78 9.27 -2.79
C LEU A 128 -15.75 8.32 -2.09
N PRO A 129 -17.06 8.37 -2.39
CA PRO A 129 -18.01 7.41 -1.83
C PRO A 129 -17.63 5.99 -2.25
N LEU A 130 -17.55 5.06 -1.30
CA LEU A 130 -17.23 3.66 -1.57
C LEU A 130 -18.22 3.04 -2.58
N GLN A 131 -19.46 3.55 -2.58
CA GLN A 131 -20.53 3.17 -3.48
C GLN A 131 -20.13 3.29 -4.95
N ILE A 132 -19.27 4.24 -5.32
CA ILE A 132 -18.79 4.38 -6.71
C ILE A 132 -18.00 3.13 -7.12
N PHE A 133 -17.16 2.60 -6.22
CA PHE A 133 -16.40 1.37 -6.50
C PHE A 133 -17.32 0.15 -6.53
N GLU A 134 -18.28 0.06 -5.62
CA GLU A 134 -19.26 -1.03 -5.59
C GLU A 134 -20.14 -1.06 -6.84
N GLU A 135 -20.63 0.10 -7.27
CA GLU A 135 -21.43 0.23 -8.50
C GLU A 135 -20.60 -0.11 -9.73
N VAL A 136 -19.37 0.39 -9.86
CA VAL A 136 -18.48 0.04 -10.98
C VAL A 136 -18.21 -1.47 -11.00
N TRP A 137 -17.96 -2.09 -9.84
CA TRP A 137 -17.69 -3.52 -9.72
C TRP A 137 -18.90 -4.41 -10.01
N ASN A 138 -20.10 -4.00 -9.62
CA ASN A 138 -21.33 -4.73 -9.91
C ASN A 138 -21.73 -4.57 -11.39
N ASN A 139 -21.57 -3.36 -11.93
CA ASN A 139 -21.89 -3.07 -13.32
C ASN A 139 -20.88 -3.73 -14.29
N SER A 140 -19.58 -3.72 -13.99
CA SER A 140 -18.57 -4.37 -14.85
C SER A 140 -18.87 -5.86 -15.05
N ARG A 141 -19.35 -6.54 -14.01
CA ARG A 141 -19.79 -7.95 -14.07
C ARG A 141 -21.08 -8.15 -14.88
N GLY A 142 -21.98 -7.16 -14.88
CA GLY A 142 -23.20 -7.19 -15.68
C GLY A 142 -22.97 -6.99 -17.19
N PHE A 143 -21.90 -6.31 -17.59
CA PHE A 143 -21.63 -6.00 -19.01
C PHE A 143 -20.83 -7.08 -19.76
N ILE A 144 -20.18 -8.01 -19.05
CA ILE A 144 -19.48 -9.16 -19.66
C ILE A 144 -20.48 -10.15 -20.29
N SER A 145 -21.77 -10.10 -19.91
CA SER A 145 -22.81 -11.03 -20.37
C SER A 145 -23.81 -10.47 -21.39
N ILE A 146 -23.73 -9.18 -21.76
CA ILE A 146 -24.74 -8.52 -22.60
C ILE A 146 -24.19 -8.27 -24.02
N SER A 147 -24.91 -8.79 -25.04
CA SER A 147 -24.61 -8.58 -26.45
C SER A 147 -24.76 -7.10 -26.86
N SER A 148 -23.97 -6.70 -27.87
CA SER A 148 -23.71 -5.32 -28.31
C SER A 148 -24.91 -4.46 -28.76
N GLU A 149 -26.16 -4.93 -28.66
CA GLU A 149 -27.29 -4.27 -29.33
C GLU A 149 -28.11 -3.27 -28.49
N GLU A 150 -27.94 -3.17 -27.16
CA GLU A 150 -28.84 -2.34 -26.32
C GLU A 150 -28.26 -1.10 -25.59
N LEU A 151 -26.98 -0.75 -25.74
CA LEU A 151 -26.35 0.24 -24.85
C LEU A 151 -25.98 1.57 -25.52
N SER A 152 -26.99 2.44 -25.72
CA SER A 152 -26.79 3.84 -26.14
C SER A 152 -27.49 4.87 -25.23
N LYS A 153 -27.64 4.56 -23.93
CA LYS A 153 -28.05 5.56 -22.93
C LYS A 153 -26.83 6.08 -22.19
N ILE A 154 -26.70 7.41 -22.09
CA ILE A 154 -25.61 8.13 -21.41
C ILE A 154 -25.45 7.69 -19.95
N ASP A 155 -26.54 7.20 -19.34
CA ASP A 155 -26.58 6.73 -17.95
C ASP A 155 -26.06 5.28 -17.78
N SER A 156 -25.55 4.64 -18.83
CA SER A 156 -25.06 3.25 -18.80
C SER A 156 -23.62 3.13 -19.31
N LEU A 157 -22.80 2.34 -18.60
CA LEU A 157 -21.45 2.03 -19.04
C LEU A 157 -21.52 1.14 -20.29
N SER A 158 -21.17 1.68 -21.46
CA SER A 158 -21.08 0.89 -22.70
C SER A 158 -19.93 -0.13 -22.64
N GLN A 159 -19.97 -1.16 -23.49
CA GLN A 159 -18.84 -2.10 -23.65
C GLN A 159 -17.51 -1.37 -23.95
N ASN A 160 -17.55 -0.27 -24.71
CA ASN A 160 -16.36 0.55 -24.96
C ASN A 160 -15.77 1.20 -23.69
N HIS A 161 -16.60 1.50 -22.68
CA HIS A 161 -16.11 1.99 -21.39
C HIS A 161 -15.48 0.86 -20.58
N VAL A 162 -16.07 -0.35 -20.62
CA VAL A 162 -15.55 -1.53 -19.93
C VAL A 162 -14.20 -1.98 -20.53
N LEU A 163 -14.05 -1.95 -21.86
CA LEU A 163 -12.78 -2.27 -22.54
C LEU A 163 -11.63 -1.30 -22.22
N ARG A 164 -11.93 -0.14 -21.62
CA ARG A 164 -10.95 0.83 -21.16
C ARG A 164 -10.64 0.72 -19.67
N LEU A 165 -11.36 -0.13 -18.95
CA LEU A 165 -11.02 -0.41 -17.55
C LEU A 165 -9.73 -1.23 -17.51
N PRO A 166 -8.89 -1.01 -16.48
CA PRO A 166 -7.74 -1.88 -16.23
C PRO A 166 -8.14 -3.35 -16.21
N SER A 167 -7.29 -4.22 -16.76
CA SER A 167 -7.59 -5.64 -16.96
C SER A 167 -7.98 -6.38 -15.69
N PHE A 168 -7.51 -5.94 -14.52
CA PHE A 168 -7.86 -6.54 -13.23
C PHE A 168 -9.32 -6.31 -12.79
N LEU A 169 -10.02 -5.33 -13.38
CA LEU A 169 -11.46 -5.13 -13.16
C LEU A 169 -12.33 -5.99 -14.09
N VAL A 170 -11.71 -6.63 -15.09
CA VAL A 170 -12.37 -7.37 -16.17
C VAL A 170 -12.07 -8.87 -16.05
N THR A 171 -11.66 -9.36 -14.86
CA THR A 171 -11.34 -10.78 -14.65
C THR A 171 -12.47 -11.68 -15.15
N GLU A 172 -12.20 -12.43 -16.21
CA GLU A 172 -13.01 -13.58 -16.60
C GLU A 172 -12.94 -14.60 -15.46
N SER A 173 -14.10 -14.89 -14.88
CA SER A 173 -14.27 -16.00 -13.96
C SER A 173 -13.97 -17.31 -14.68
N ASN A 174 -12.73 -17.77 -14.63
CA ASN A 174 -12.45 -19.18 -14.81
C ASN A 174 -12.74 -19.87 -13.47
N GLU A 175 -13.94 -20.43 -13.37
CA GLU A 175 -14.23 -21.58 -12.50
C GLU A 175 -13.32 -22.77 -12.83
#